data_AF-A0AAD6GDR5-F1
#
_entry.id   AF-A0AAD6GDR5-F1
#
_cell.length_a   1.000
_cell.length_b   1.000
_cell.length_c   1.000
_cell.angle_alpha   90.00
_cell.angle_beta   90.00
_cell.angle_gamma   90.00
#
_symmetry.space_group_name_H-M   'P 1'
#
loop_
_entity.id
_entity.type
_entity.pdbx_description
1 polymer ?
#
loop_
_entity_poly.entity_id
_entity_poly.type
_entity_poly.pdbx_seq_one_letter_code
_entity_poly.pdbx_strand_id
1 'polypeptide(L)'
;MNAVRKALSLHFRDSATSIYSRPADPAQDAELIAMTTVAPPLQKSFPEINSLDHQIAMAGGSTMAVEATRPRLRMSKRSPKTTPRALKQQWLQQGKQQERENDFYTDCFKNFHRLVATVMDSTQDLALQYHFNPGASPAGDPRLIRIIVLLRTALDKSRMEEAQAEVEWKRQCGLSNEKVATRWV
;
A
#
# COMPACT_ATOMS: atom_id res chain seq x y z
N MET A 1 -11.72 43.48 -16.15
CA MET A 1 -10.79 44.59 -16.42
C MET A 1 -10.00 44.84 -15.16
N ASN A 2 -8.79 44.28 -15.10
CA ASN A 2 -7.50 45.02 -15.08
C ASN A 2 -7.14 45.41 -13.63
N ALA A 3 -6.24 44.65 -12.98
CA ALA A 3 -4.78 44.78 -13.10
C ALA A 3 -4.31 46.08 -12.43
N VAL A 4 -3.38 46.11 -11.47
CA VAL A 4 -1.93 45.91 -11.61
C VAL A 4 -1.39 46.18 -10.19
N ARG A 5 -0.84 45.19 -9.47
CA ARG A 5 0.61 44.90 -9.33
C ARG A 5 1.52 46.08 -8.92
N LYS A 6 2.34 45.78 -7.91
CA LYS A 6 3.70 46.27 -7.56
C LYS A 6 3.71 46.91 -6.18
N ALA A 7 4.73 46.72 -5.35
CA ALA A 7 5.91 45.86 -5.34
C ALA A 7 6.55 46.08 -3.95
N LEU A 8 7.31 45.09 -3.48
CA LEU A 8 8.42 45.16 -2.50
C LEU A 8 8.66 43.68 -2.14
N SER A 9 9.41 42.88 -2.91
CA SER A 9 10.86 42.94 -3.16
C SER A 9 11.68 43.11 -1.88
N LEU A 10 11.79 42.04 -1.11
CA LEU A 10 12.98 41.77 -0.31
C LEU A 10 13.57 40.43 -0.75
N HIS A 11 14.82 40.51 -1.16
CA HIS A 11 15.67 39.44 -1.62
C HIS A 11 15.66 38.22 -0.69
N PHE A 12 15.33 37.05 -1.24
CA PHE A 12 15.94 35.80 -0.82
C PHE A 12 16.50 35.12 -2.06
N ARG A 13 17.82 35.21 -2.18
CA ARG A 13 18.61 34.73 -3.31
C ARG A 13 19.13 33.36 -2.92
N ASP A 14 18.29 32.34 -3.04
CA ASP A 14 18.74 30.95 -2.96
C ASP A 14 18.60 30.29 -4.33
N SER A 15 19.76 30.17 -4.96
CA SER A 15 20.02 29.49 -6.21
C SER A 15 19.75 27.98 -6.06
N ALA A 16 18.48 27.58 -6.15
CA ALA A 16 18.12 26.21 -6.45
C ALA A 16 18.26 25.99 -7.96
N THR A 17 19.50 25.87 -8.44
CA THR A 17 19.76 25.35 -9.79
C THR A 17 19.35 23.87 -9.80
N SER A 18 18.23 23.60 -10.46
CA SER A 18 17.75 22.24 -10.75
C SER A 18 18.85 21.43 -11.44
N ILE A 19 19.10 20.24 -10.93
CA ILE A 19 20.09 19.27 -11.44
C ILE A 19 19.69 18.74 -12.84
N TYR A 20 18.46 19.02 -13.29
CA TYR A 20 17.91 18.61 -14.59
C TYR A 20 18.07 19.68 -15.68
N SER A 21 18.70 20.82 -15.41
CA SER A 21 18.82 21.93 -16.38
C SER A 21 20.22 22.11 -16.98
N ARG A 22 21.10 21.09 -16.95
CA ARG A 22 22.35 21.16 -17.72
C ARG A 22 22.09 20.88 -19.20
N PRO A 23 22.39 21.81 -20.12
CA PRO A 23 22.55 21.45 -21.52
C PRO A 23 23.79 20.56 -21.63
N ALA A 24 23.64 19.40 -22.28
CA ALA A 24 24.77 18.58 -22.68
C ALA A 24 25.45 19.28 -23.85
N ASP A 25 26.65 19.82 -23.62
CA ASP A 25 27.49 20.39 -24.68
C ASP A 25 28.53 19.32 -25.08
N PRO A 26 28.41 18.67 -26.26
CA PRO A 26 29.32 17.61 -26.67
C PRO A 26 30.37 18.19 -27.62
N ALA A 27 31.20 19.14 -27.16
CA ALA A 27 32.23 19.70 -28.02
C ALA A 27 33.34 20.41 -27.22
N GLN A 28 34.19 19.67 -26.50
CA GLN A 28 35.48 20.26 -26.08
C GLN A 28 36.62 19.32 -25.66
N ASP A 29 36.56 18.02 -25.91
CA ASP A 29 37.71 17.11 -25.64
C ASP A 29 38.25 16.42 -26.91
N ALA A 30 38.01 17.02 -28.07
CA ALA A 30 38.54 16.56 -29.35
C ALA A 30 39.55 17.58 -29.89
N GLU A 31 40.73 17.67 -29.27
CA GLU A 31 42.01 18.00 -29.93
C GLU A 31 43.15 18.02 -28.89
N LEU A 32 44.36 17.66 -29.34
CA LEU A 32 45.58 17.37 -28.56
C LEU A 32 45.52 16.03 -27.79
N ILE A 33 46.11 14.92 -28.22
CA ILE A 33 47.45 14.73 -28.81
C ILE A 33 47.41 13.48 -29.68
N ALA A 34 47.74 13.64 -30.97
CA ALA A 34 48.17 12.55 -31.83
C ALA A 34 49.69 12.46 -31.76
N MET A 35 50.24 11.41 -31.15
CA MET A 35 51.52 10.84 -31.57
C MET A 35 51.49 9.32 -31.43
N THR A 36 51.63 8.70 -32.59
CA THR A 36 51.75 7.30 -32.98
C THR A 36 52.41 6.36 -31.97
N THR A 37 51.79 5.23 -31.64
CA THR A 37 52.43 3.88 -31.63
C THR A 37 51.43 2.74 -31.34
N VAL A 38 51.38 1.78 -32.26
CA VAL A 38 50.91 0.37 -32.20
C VAL A 38 49.62 0.05 -31.42
N ALA A 39 48.54 -0.20 -32.15
CA ALA A 39 47.31 -0.78 -31.62
C ALA A 39 47.48 -2.29 -31.31
N PRO A 40 47.23 -2.77 -30.08
CA PRO A 40 46.96 -4.18 -29.82
C PRO A 40 45.53 -4.52 -30.26
N PRO A 41 45.18 -5.81 -30.44
CA PRO A 41 43.90 -6.18 -31.02
C PRO A 41 42.74 -5.67 -30.16
N LEU A 42 41.67 -5.22 -30.82
CA LEU A 42 40.37 -4.85 -30.26
C LEU A 42 39.80 -6.03 -29.45
N GLN A 43 40.27 -6.18 -28.22
CA GLN A 43 39.52 -6.89 -27.20
C GLN A 43 38.34 -5.99 -26.87
N LYS A 44 37.13 -6.47 -27.15
CA LYS A 44 35.93 -5.95 -26.50
C LYS A 44 36.17 -6.10 -25.00
N SER A 45 36.69 -5.06 -24.35
CA SER A 45 36.74 -5.01 -22.91
C SER A 45 35.29 -4.90 -22.46
N PHE A 46 34.74 -6.05 -22.02
CA PHE A 46 33.60 -6.02 -21.13
C PHE A 46 33.95 -5.05 -19.99
N PRO A 47 32.98 -4.26 -19.48
CA PRO A 47 33.27 -3.40 -18.34
C PRO A 47 33.90 -4.27 -17.25
N GLU A 48 35.16 -4.02 -16.95
CA GLU A 48 35.91 -4.76 -15.95
C GLU A 48 35.28 -4.39 -14.61
N ILE A 49 34.42 -5.28 -14.10
CA ILE A 49 33.84 -5.11 -12.78
C ILE A 49 35.01 -5.16 -11.82
N ASN A 50 35.32 -4.03 -11.19
CA ASN A 50 36.38 -3.94 -10.19
C ASN A 50 36.21 -5.10 -9.19
N SER A 51 37.31 -5.77 -8.84
CA SER A 51 37.29 -6.86 -7.85
C SER A 51 36.57 -6.45 -6.55
N LEU A 52 36.69 -5.17 -6.17
CA LEU A 52 35.95 -4.56 -5.07
C LEU A 52 34.44 -4.52 -5.33
N ASP A 53 34.00 -4.09 -6.51
CA ASP A 53 32.58 -4.03 -6.87
C ASP A 53 31.97 -5.43 -6.95
N HIS A 54 32.74 -6.41 -7.43
CA HIS A 54 32.33 -7.82 -7.39
C HIS A 54 32.18 -8.29 -5.94
N GLN A 55 33.12 -7.98 -5.05
CA GLN A 55 33.03 -8.32 -3.63
C GLN A 55 31.84 -7.63 -2.94
N ILE A 56 31.58 -6.36 -3.28
CA ILE A 56 30.42 -5.60 -2.78
C ILE A 56 29.12 -6.21 -3.30
N ALA A 57 29.04 -6.58 -4.58
CA ALA A 57 27.88 -7.27 -5.15
C ALA A 57 27.66 -8.65 -4.50
N MET A 58 28.74 -9.41 -4.28
CA MET A 58 28.72 -10.66 -3.52
C MET A 58 28.34 -10.46 -2.04
N ALA A 59 28.54 -9.26 -1.49
CA ALA A 59 28.02 -8.81 -0.20
C ALA A 59 26.65 -8.11 -0.26
N GLY A 60 26.02 -8.06 -1.45
CA GLY A 60 24.66 -7.53 -1.64
C GLY A 60 24.58 -6.01 -1.59
N GLY A 61 25.65 -5.33 -1.99
CA GLY A 61 25.79 -3.88 -1.85
C GLY A 61 26.24 -3.45 -0.45
N SER A 62 26.41 -4.37 0.51
CA SER A 62 26.85 -4.03 1.86
C SER A 62 28.36 -3.86 1.91
N THR A 63 28.84 -2.64 2.13
CA THR A 63 30.25 -2.32 2.40
C THR A 63 30.62 -2.47 3.89
N MET A 64 29.62 -2.60 4.76
CA MET A 64 29.83 -2.66 6.21
C MET A 64 30.00 -4.11 6.68
N ALA A 65 31.05 -4.35 7.47
CA ALA A 65 31.33 -5.66 8.07
C ALA A 65 30.12 -6.17 8.87
N VAL A 66 29.82 -7.47 8.75
CA VAL A 66 28.71 -8.11 9.49
C VAL A 66 28.88 -7.93 10.99
N GLU A 67 30.13 -7.98 11.49
CA GLU A 67 30.43 -7.79 12.91
C GLU A 67 30.26 -6.34 13.39
N ALA A 68 30.39 -5.35 12.51
CA ALA A 68 30.05 -3.96 12.85
C ALA A 68 28.53 -3.70 12.80
N THR A 69 27.74 -4.66 12.30
CA THR A 69 26.29 -4.51 12.15
C THR A 69 25.57 -4.79 13.47
N ARG A 70 24.48 -4.06 13.76
CA ARG A 70 23.65 -4.27 14.96
C ARG A 70 23.19 -5.74 15.09
N PRO A 71 23.15 -6.32 16.30
CA PRO A 71 22.85 -7.75 16.51
C PRO A 71 21.57 -8.25 15.80
N ARG A 72 20.48 -7.48 15.84
CA ARG A 72 19.20 -7.83 15.17
C ARG A 72 19.31 -7.94 13.65
N LEU A 73 20.23 -7.19 13.04
CA LEU A 73 20.44 -7.16 11.59
C LEU A 73 21.52 -8.16 11.13
N ARG A 74 22.38 -8.66 12.05
CA ARG A 74 23.38 -9.67 11.71
C ARG A 74 22.75 -10.96 11.18
N MET A 75 21.61 -11.37 11.75
CA MET A 75 20.89 -12.57 11.32
C MET A 75 20.34 -12.44 9.90
N SER A 76 19.82 -11.26 9.54
CA SER A 76 19.37 -10.97 8.17
C SER A 76 20.54 -10.91 7.18
N LYS A 77 21.67 -10.29 7.56
CA LYS A 77 22.88 -10.26 6.71
C LYS A 77 23.55 -11.62 6.52
N ARG A 78 23.40 -12.54 7.49
CA ARG A 78 23.89 -13.92 7.42
C ARG A 78 22.91 -14.87 6.73
N SER A 79 21.68 -14.43 6.45
CA SER A 79 20.68 -15.27 5.78
C SER A 79 21.10 -15.55 4.33
N PRO A 80 20.87 -16.78 3.82
CA PRO A 80 21.16 -17.11 2.44
C PRO A 80 20.40 -16.16 1.51
N LYS A 81 21.12 -15.60 0.53
CA LYS A 81 20.49 -14.73 -0.47
C LYS A 81 19.49 -15.54 -1.28
N THR A 82 18.22 -15.15 -1.20
CA THR A 82 17.18 -15.64 -2.11
C THR A 82 17.56 -15.26 -3.53
N THR A 83 17.44 -16.20 -4.46
CA THR A 83 17.67 -15.88 -5.88
C THR A 83 16.67 -14.82 -6.33
N PRO A 84 17.03 -13.92 -7.27
CA PRO A 84 16.09 -12.91 -7.77
C PRO A 84 14.77 -13.51 -8.28
N ARG A 85 14.84 -14.73 -8.84
CA ARG A 85 13.66 -15.52 -9.24
C ARG A 85 12.79 -15.92 -8.05
N ALA A 86 13.37 -16.41 -6.96
CA ALA A 86 12.64 -16.77 -5.76
C ALA A 86 12.01 -15.53 -5.09
N LEU A 87 12.73 -14.41 -5.09
CA LEU A 87 12.22 -13.15 -4.57
C LEU A 87 11.00 -12.68 -5.38
N LYS A 88 11.07 -12.70 -6.71
CA LYS A 88 9.93 -12.39 -7.60
C LYS A 88 8.72 -13.29 -7.34
N GLN A 89 8.94 -14.59 -7.13
CA GLN A 89 7.86 -15.53 -6.81
C GLN A 89 7.22 -15.22 -5.46
N GLN A 90 8.02 -14.87 -4.45
CA GLN A 90 7.53 -14.48 -3.14
C GLN A 90 6.68 -13.21 -3.22
N TRP A 91 7.11 -12.18 -3.95
CA TRP A 91 6.32 -10.97 -4.17
C TRP A 91 4.98 -11.26 -4.85
N LEU A 92 4.97 -12.13 -5.87
CA LEU A 92 3.73 -12.54 -6.52
C LEU A 92 2.78 -13.28 -5.58
N GLN A 93 3.31 -14.14 -4.71
CA GLN A 93 2.51 -14.84 -3.70
C GLN A 93 1.95 -13.88 -2.66
N GLN A 94 2.76 -12.93 -2.18
CA GLN A 94 2.32 -11.89 -1.25
C GLN A 94 1.24 -11.00 -1.88
N GLY A 95 1.40 -10.59 -3.14
CA GLY A 95 0.39 -9.81 -3.86
C GLY A 95 -0.95 -10.55 -3.95
N LYS A 96 -0.93 -11.84 -4.32
CA LYS A 96 -2.14 -12.68 -4.35
C LYS A 96 -2.78 -12.84 -2.99
N GLN A 97 -1.98 -12.94 -1.93
CA GLN A 97 -2.49 -13.03 -0.56
C GLN A 97 -3.18 -11.72 -0.15
N GLN A 98 -2.57 -10.59 -0.50
CA GLN A 98 -3.11 -9.27 -0.20
C GLN A 98 -4.40 -8.98 -0.99
N GLU A 99 -4.49 -9.42 -2.25
CA GLU A 99 -5.72 -9.33 -3.04
C GLU A 99 -6.88 -10.07 -2.35
N ARG A 100 -6.67 -11.30 -1.89
CA ARG A 100 -7.69 -12.07 -1.17
C ARG A 100 -8.12 -11.41 0.14
N GLU A 101 -7.18 -10.81 0.86
CA GLU A 101 -7.47 -10.07 2.09
C GLU A 101 -8.26 -8.78 1.79
N ASN A 102 -7.90 -8.05 0.73
CA ASN A 102 -8.66 -6.90 0.27
C ASN A 102 -10.08 -7.27 -0.15
N ASP A 103 -10.27 -8.40 -0.84
CA ASP A 103 -11.59 -8.90 -1.23
C ASP A 103 -12.45 -9.20 0.01
N PHE A 104 -11.88 -9.87 1.01
CA PHE A 104 -12.54 -10.13 2.30
C PHE A 104 -12.99 -8.84 2.98
N TYR A 105 -12.09 -7.86 3.15
CA TYR A 105 -12.45 -6.58 3.77
C TYR A 105 -13.48 -5.81 2.95
N THR A 106 -13.40 -5.90 1.62
CA THR A 106 -14.37 -5.27 0.71
C THR A 106 -15.76 -5.85 0.93
N ASP A 107 -15.89 -7.16 1.11
CA ASP A 107 -17.18 -7.81 1.34
C ASP A 107 -17.73 -7.53 2.74
N CYS A 108 -16.90 -7.57 3.77
CA CYS A 108 -17.28 -7.13 5.12
C CYS A 108 -17.76 -5.67 5.13
N PHE A 109 -17.06 -4.79 4.41
CA PHE A 109 -17.44 -3.39 4.29
C PHE A 109 -18.78 -3.20 3.59
N LYS A 110 -19.04 -3.92 2.49
CA LYS A 110 -20.34 -3.89 1.80
C LYS A 110 -21.47 -4.37 2.72
N ASN A 111 -21.26 -5.45 3.47
CA ASN A 111 -22.26 -5.99 4.40
C ASN A 111 -22.58 -4.99 5.51
N PHE A 112 -21.54 -4.40 6.12
CA PHE A 112 -21.69 -3.34 7.11
C PHE A 112 -22.47 -2.14 6.55
N HIS A 113 -22.12 -1.68 5.33
CA HIS A 113 -22.83 -0.56 4.71
C HIS A 113 -24.31 -0.84 4.44
N ARG A 114 -24.67 -2.07 4.07
CA ARG A 114 -26.08 -2.48 3.91
C ARG A 114 -26.82 -2.44 5.24
N LEU A 115 -26.19 -2.88 6.32
CA LEU A 115 -26.76 -2.80 7.67
C LEU A 115 -26.97 -1.34 8.09
N VAL A 116 -25.96 -0.49 7.89
CA VAL A 116 -26.04 0.95 8.18
C VAL A 116 -27.16 1.62 7.38
N ALA A 117 -27.29 1.33 6.09
CA ALA A 117 -28.37 1.86 5.26
C ALA A 117 -29.74 1.48 5.85
N THR A 118 -29.92 0.21 6.22
CA THR A 118 -31.17 -0.29 6.82
C THR A 118 -31.50 0.43 8.14
N VAL A 119 -30.48 0.69 8.97
CA VAL A 119 -30.62 1.44 10.23
C VAL A 119 -30.99 2.89 9.97
N MET A 120 -30.34 3.54 9.01
CA MET A 120 -30.64 4.93 8.63
C MET A 120 -32.07 5.07 8.11
N ASP A 121 -32.48 4.20 7.18
CA ASP A 121 -33.84 4.19 6.63
C ASP A 121 -34.88 4.00 7.74
N SER A 122 -34.65 3.02 8.63
CA SER A 122 -35.54 2.75 9.77
C SER A 122 -35.61 3.94 10.75
N THR A 123 -34.49 4.61 10.98
CA THR A 123 -34.42 5.77 11.88
C THR A 123 -35.16 6.96 11.29
N GLN A 124 -34.99 7.20 9.98
CA GLN A 124 -35.69 8.24 9.26
C GLN A 124 -37.21 7.99 9.26
N ASP A 125 -37.65 6.76 9.01
CA ASP A 125 -39.06 6.36 9.07
C ASP A 125 -39.67 6.63 10.46
N LEU A 126 -38.96 6.27 11.54
CA LEU A 126 -39.39 6.54 12.91
C LEU A 126 -39.43 8.03 13.24
N ALA A 127 -38.43 8.80 12.79
CA ALA A 127 -38.37 10.24 13.01
C ALA A 127 -39.54 10.96 12.33
N LEU A 128 -39.83 10.63 11.07
CA LEU A 128 -40.97 11.18 10.35
C LEU A 128 -42.28 10.84 11.06
N GLN A 129 -42.43 9.60 11.51
CA GLN A 129 -43.63 9.19 12.25
C GLN A 129 -43.82 10.01 13.53
N TYR A 130 -42.77 10.18 14.33
CA TYR A 130 -42.83 10.97 15.56
C TYR A 130 -43.27 12.42 15.29
N HIS A 131 -42.72 13.03 14.23
CA HIS A 131 -43.07 14.40 13.85
C HIS A 131 -44.51 14.55 13.34
N PHE A 132 -45.02 13.58 12.58
CA PHE A 132 -46.36 13.67 11.98
C PHE A 132 -47.49 13.10 12.86
N ASN A 133 -47.18 12.25 13.85
CA ASN A 133 -48.17 11.67 14.77
C ASN A 133 -47.65 11.61 16.22
N PRO A 134 -47.49 12.76 16.90
CA PRO A 134 -46.97 12.81 18.27
C PRO A 134 -47.94 12.22 19.31
N GLY A 135 -49.23 12.07 18.97
CA GLY A 135 -50.25 11.49 19.85
C GLY A 135 -50.36 9.96 19.80
N ALA A 136 -49.62 9.29 18.92
CA ALA A 136 -49.60 7.83 18.87
C ALA A 136 -48.79 7.29 20.05
N SER A 137 -49.41 6.44 20.88
CA SER A 137 -48.71 5.74 21.95
C SER A 137 -47.57 4.90 21.35
N PRO A 138 -46.30 5.08 21.78
CA PRO A 138 -45.20 4.23 21.33
C PRO A 138 -45.36 2.79 21.84
N ALA A 139 -46.09 2.59 22.93
CA ALA A 139 -46.42 1.26 23.44
C ALA A 139 -47.52 0.65 22.57
N GLY A 140 -47.14 -0.34 21.76
CA GLY A 140 -48.05 -1.14 20.94
C GLY A 140 -48.16 -0.71 19.47
N ASP A 141 -47.35 0.24 19.00
CA ASP A 141 -47.34 0.62 17.59
C ASP A 141 -46.83 -0.55 16.71
N PRO A 142 -47.68 -1.09 15.80
CA PRO A 142 -47.29 -2.18 14.91
C PRO A 142 -46.08 -1.85 14.02
N ARG A 143 -45.85 -0.57 13.72
CA ARG A 143 -44.72 -0.13 12.89
C ARG A 143 -43.40 -0.18 13.65
N LEU A 144 -43.37 0.30 14.89
CA LEU A 144 -42.21 0.16 15.76
C LEU A 144 -41.82 -1.32 15.94
N ILE A 145 -42.80 -2.20 16.19
CA ILE A 145 -42.57 -3.65 16.29
C ILE A 145 -41.98 -4.19 14.98
N ARG A 146 -42.54 -3.79 13.83
CA ARG A 146 -42.04 -4.19 12.51
C ARG A 146 -40.60 -3.74 12.27
N ILE A 147 -40.25 -2.51 12.65
CA ILE A 147 -38.91 -1.96 12.50
C ILE A 147 -37.92 -2.70 13.41
N ILE A 148 -38.29 -3.00 14.65
CA ILE A 148 -37.46 -3.81 15.56
C ILE A 148 -37.16 -5.19 14.95
N VAL A 149 -38.17 -5.85 14.38
CA VAL A 149 -38.00 -7.15 13.70
C VAL A 149 -37.12 -7.00 12.46
N LEU A 150 -37.32 -5.96 11.66
CA LEU A 150 -36.50 -5.68 10.47
C LEU A 150 -35.03 -5.47 10.84
N LEU A 151 -34.74 -4.63 11.83
CA LEU A 151 -33.37 -4.36 12.27
C LEU A 151 -32.70 -5.62 12.84
N ARG A 152 -33.44 -6.43 13.60
CA ARG A 152 -32.92 -7.69 14.14
C ARG A 152 -32.58 -8.67 13.04
N THR A 153 -33.49 -8.86 12.08
CA THR A 153 -33.27 -9.75 10.93
C THR A 153 -32.12 -9.27 10.04
N ALA A 154 -32.00 -7.96 9.81
CA ALA A 154 -30.88 -7.38 9.08
C ALA A 154 -29.54 -7.57 9.80
N LEU A 155 -29.51 -7.42 11.13
CA LEU A 155 -28.32 -7.67 11.94
C LEU A 155 -27.92 -9.15 11.91
N ASP A 156 -28.87 -10.07 12.10
CA ASP A 156 -28.59 -11.50 12.06
C ASP A 156 -28.08 -11.92 10.68
N LYS A 157 -28.68 -11.39 9.60
CA LYS A 157 -28.19 -11.57 8.24
C LYS A 157 -26.75 -11.05 8.07
N SER A 158 -26.47 -9.82 8.49
CA SER A 158 -25.13 -9.23 8.40
C SER A 158 -24.07 -10.08 9.10
N ARG A 159 -24.40 -10.62 10.29
CA ARG A 159 -23.50 -11.51 11.04
C ARG A 159 -23.26 -12.84 10.33
N MET A 160 -24.30 -13.40 9.73
CA MET A 160 -24.16 -14.63 8.95
C MET A 160 -23.29 -14.41 7.71
N GLU A 161 -23.49 -13.33 6.97
CA GLU A 161 -22.70 -13.00 5.79
C GLU A 161 -21.23 -12.71 6.14
N GLU A 162 -20.97 -12.02 7.25
CA GLU A 162 -19.61 -11.81 7.77
C GLU A 162 -18.92 -13.13 8.16
N ALA A 163 -19.62 -14.00 8.90
CA ALA A 163 -19.09 -15.31 9.28
C ALA A 163 -18.80 -16.20 8.07
N GLN A 164 -19.64 -16.14 7.03
CA GLN A 164 -19.41 -16.85 5.77
C GLN A 164 -18.17 -16.31 5.04
N ALA A 165 -18.03 -14.99 4.94
CA ALA A 165 -16.87 -14.34 4.34
C ALA A 165 -15.57 -14.71 5.09
N GLU A 166 -15.61 -14.76 6.43
CA GLU A 166 -14.47 -15.16 7.25
C GLU A 166 -14.05 -16.61 6.99
N VAL A 167 -15.01 -17.54 6.94
CA VAL A 167 -14.74 -18.97 6.65
C VAL A 167 -14.17 -19.14 5.25
N GLU A 168 -14.71 -18.42 4.26
CA GLU A 168 -14.23 -18.48 2.88
C GLU A 168 -12.82 -17.92 2.74
N TRP A 169 -12.53 -16.78 3.37
CA TRP A 169 -11.19 -16.19 3.42
C TRP A 169 -10.18 -17.12 4.10
N LYS A 170 -10.52 -17.70 5.26
CA LYS A 170 -9.67 -18.67 5.97
C LYS A 170 -9.37 -19.90 5.11
N ARG A 171 -10.38 -20.43 4.41
CA ARG A 171 -10.22 -21.55 3.46
C ARG A 171 -9.25 -21.20 2.33
N GLN A 172 -9.37 -20.00 1.75
CA GLN A 172 -8.48 -19.56 0.66
C GLN A 172 -7.03 -19.32 1.12
N CYS A 173 -6.84 -18.93 2.38
CA CYS A 173 -5.53 -18.69 2.98
C CYS A 173 -4.88 -19.95 3.57
N GLY A 174 -5.56 -21.09 3.59
CA GLY A 174 -5.08 -22.32 4.22
C GLY A 174 -4.95 -22.22 5.75
N LEU A 175 -5.67 -21.27 6.36
CA LEU A 175 -5.70 -21.09 7.81
C LEU A 175 -6.70 -22.07 8.43
N SER A 176 -6.33 -22.67 9.56
CA SER A 176 -7.24 -23.51 10.35
C SER A 176 -8.42 -22.66 10.85
N ASN A 177 -9.61 -23.27 10.93
CA ASN A 177 -10.82 -22.68 11.52
C ASN A 177 -10.75 -22.56 13.05
N GLU A 178 -9.56 -22.64 13.65
CA GLU A 178 -9.39 -22.35 15.06
C GLU A 178 -9.92 -20.95 15.35
N LYS A 179 -10.88 -20.91 16.28
CA LYS A 179 -11.57 -19.70 16.72
C LYS A 179 -10.61 -18.81 17.52
N VAL A 180 -9.63 -18.21 16.85
CA VAL A 180 -9.08 -16.95 17.36
C VAL A 180 -10.15 -15.93 17.03
N ALA A 181 -10.95 -15.58 18.05
CA ALA A 181 -11.97 -14.57 17.93
C ALA A 181 -11.32 -13.21 17.65
N THR A 182 -11.06 -12.92 16.38
CA THR A 182 -10.81 -11.56 15.89
C THR A 182 -12.16 -10.88 15.72
N ARG A 183 -12.91 -10.76 16.82
CA ARG A 183 -14.17 -10.07 16.83
C ARG A 183 -13.90 -8.58 16.97
N TRP A 184 -14.06 -7.85 15.88
CA TRP A 184 -14.22 -6.40 15.94
C TRP A 184 -15.68 -6.14 16.30
N VAL A 185 -15.96 -6.01 17.60
CA VAL A 185 -17.12 -5.37 18.30
C VAL A 185 -17.28 -5.97 19.68
#